data_AF-A0A2A4KBU6-F1
#
_entry.id   AF-A0A2A4KBU6-F1
#
_cell.length_a   1.000
_cell.length_b   1.000
_cell.length_c   1.000
_cell.angle_alpha   90.00
_cell.angle_beta   90.00
_cell.angle_gamma   90.00
#
_symmetry.space_group_name_H-M   'P 1'
#
loop_
_entity.id
_entity.type
_entity.pdbx_description
1 polymer ?
#
loop_
_entity_poly.entity_id
_entity_poly.type
_entity_poly.pdbx_seq_one_letter_code
_entity_poly.pdbx_strand_id
1 'polypeptide(L)' 'LARDPELTLVEVQTILRHAHITTTSLYTVVGLEDLVGKLAEHYSRPVQPVAWPTQYAADDIQAVFGAGK' A
#
# COMPACT_ATOMS: atom_id res chain seq x y z
N LEU A 1 -0.44 -13.39 -14.13
CA LEU A 1 -0.60 -11.92 -14.12
C LEU A 1 -0.96 -11.39 -12.74
N ALA A 2 -2.17 -11.61 -12.22
CA ALA A 2 -2.56 -11.04 -10.92
C ALA A 2 -1.82 -11.62 -9.68
N ARG A 3 -1.18 -12.78 -9.82
CA ARG A 3 -0.32 -13.42 -8.81
C ARG A 3 1.18 -13.28 -9.10
N ASP A 4 1.52 -12.51 -10.13
CA ASP A 4 2.92 -12.27 -10.47
C ASP A 4 3.51 -11.29 -9.44
N PRO A 5 4.53 -11.68 -8.66
CA PRO A 5 5.13 -10.80 -7.66
C PRO A 5 5.83 -9.58 -8.29
N GLU A 6 6.18 -9.65 -9.57
CA GLU A 6 6.84 -8.58 -10.31
C GLU A 6 5.85 -7.54 -10.88
N LEU A 7 4.54 -7.77 -10.77
CA LEU A 7 3.51 -6.86 -11.27
C LEU A 7 2.62 -6.35 -10.14
N THR A 8 2.50 -5.03 -10.05
CA THR A 8 1.57 -4.35 -9.15
C THR A 8 0.12 -4.48 -9.62
N LEU A 9 -0.83 -4.32 -8.69
CA LEU A 9 -2.27 -4.37 -9.01
C LEU A 9 -2.68 -3.33 -10.07
N VAL A 10 -2.05 -2.16 -10.04
CA VAL A 10 -2.31 -1.07 -11.01
C VAL A 10 -1.83 -1.47 -12.40
N GLU A 11 -0.64 -2.06 -12.53
CA GLU A 11 -0.12 -2.54 -13.82
C GLU A 11 -1.01 -3.63 -14.41
N VAL A 12 -1.48 -4.56 -13.58
CA VAL A 12 -2.44 -5.59 -14.00
C VAL A 12 -3.75 -4.95 -14.48
N GLN A 13 -4.27 -3.95 -13.76
CA GLN A 13 -5.47 -3.20 -14.18
C GLN A 13 -5.26 -2.50 -15.54
N THR A 14 -4.11 -1.87 -15.75
CA THR A 14 -3.76 -1.17 -16.99
C THR A 14 -3.65 -2.14 -18.17
N ILE A 15 -2.97 -3.28 -17.98
CA ILE A 15 -2.81 -4.32 -19.01
C ILE A 15 -4.17 -4.89 -19.42
N LEU A 16 -5.04 -5.15 -18.44
CA LEU A 16 -6.40 -5.64 -18.69
C LEU A 16 -7.36 -4.55 -19.17
N ARG A 17 -6.92 -3.28 -19.21
CA ARG A 17 -7.70 -2.10 -19.63
C ARG A 17 -9.01 -1.95 -18.86
N HIS A 18 -9.00 -2.34 -17.58
CA HIS A 18 -10.17 -2.26 -16.73
C HIS A 18 -10.33 -0.86 -16.15
N ALA A 19 -11.45 -0.20 -16.48
CA ALA A 19 -11.79 1.10 -15.91
C ALA A 19 -12.07 1.00 -14.39
N HIS A 20 -12.61 -0.13 -13.93
CA HIS A 20 -12.89 -0.38 -12.52
C HIS A 20 -11.99 -1.47 -11.93
N ILE A 21 -11.56 -1.29 -10.69
CA ILE A 21 -10.75 -2.30 -9.99
C ILE A 21 -11.53 -3.59 -9.70
N THR A 22 -12.86 -3.48 -9.55
CA THR A 22 -13.76 -4.62 -9.32
C THR A 22 -13.79 -5.61 -10.50
N THR A 23 -13.58 -5.13 -11.73
CA THR A 23 -13.41 -6.00 -12.91
C THR A 23 -12.10 -6.79 -12.87
N THR A 24 -11.06 -6.27 -12.21
CA THR A 24 -9.79 -6.99 -11.98
C THR A 24 -9.93 -8.00 -10.83
N SER A 25 -10.88 -7.80 -9.90
CA SER A 25 -11.06 -8.68 -8.73
C SER A 25 -11.37 -10.13 -9.09
N LEU A 26 -11.96 -10.38 -10.27
CA LEU A 26 -12.19 -11.74 -10.80
C LEU A 26 -10.90 -12.53 -11.03
N TYR A 27 -9.78 -11.83 -11.19
CA TYR A 27 -8.46 -12.41 -11.45
C TYR A 27 -7.55 -12.38 -10.22
N THR A 28 -7.92 -11.65 -9.17
CA THR A 28 -7.15 -11.55 -7.91
C THR A 28 -7.68 -12.52 -6.86
N VAL A 29 -7.90 -13.78 -7.22
CA VAL A 29 -8.27 -14.80 -6.21
C VAL A 29 -7.02 -15.09 -5.38
N VAL A 30 -6.96 -14.54 -4.17
CA VAL A 30 -5.89 -14.77 -3.19
C VAL A 30 -6.35 -15.90 -2.26
N GLY A 31 -5.49 -16.90 -2.01
CA GLY A 31 -5.78 -17.93 -1.03
C GLY A 31 -5.77 -17.35 0.39
N LEU A 32 -6.55 -17.94 1.31
CA LEU A 32 -6.63 -17.45 2.69
C LEU A 32 -5.25 -17.46 3.38
N GLU A 33 -4.46 -18.51 3.18
CA GLU A 33 -3.11 -18.63 3.73
C GLU A 33 -2.18 -17.50 3.25
N ASP A 34 -2.22 -17.17 1.95
CA ASP A 34 -1.44 -16.06 1.39
C ASP A 34 -1.84 -14.71 1.99
N LEU A 35 -3.14 -14.53 2.26
CA LEU A 35 -3.68 -13.33 2.91
C LEU A 35 -3.16 -13.21 4.35
N VAL A 36 -3.23 -14.30 5.11
CA VAL A 36 -2.75 -14.33 6.50
C VAL A 36 -1.23 -14.09 6.56
N GLY A 37 -0.46 -14.71 5.66
CA GLY A 37 0.98 -14.51 5.55
C GLY A 37 1.35 -13.06 5.25
N LYS A 38 0.76 -12.46 4.21
CA LYS A 38 1.00 -11.05 3.86
C LYS A 38 0.59 -10.08 4.97
N LEU A 39 -0.47 -10.40 5.71
CA LEU A 39 -0.91 -9.59 6.84
C LEU A 39 0.09 -9.65 7.98
N ALA A 40 0.59 -10.85 8.31
CA ALA A 40 1.62 -11.02 9.33
C ALA A 40 2.91 -10.28 8.94
N GLU A 41 3.35 -10.38 7.68
CA GLU A 41 4.50 -9.63 7.15
C GLU A 41 4.32 -8.12 7.29
N HIS A 42 3.12 -7.60 6.96
CA HIS A 42 2.83 -6.18 7.06
C HIS A 42 2.98 -5.65 8.49
N TYR A 43 2.44 -6.37 9.47
CA TYR A 43 2.53 -5.98 10.89
C TYR A 43 3.90 -6.27 11.52
N SER A 44 4.67 -7.20 10.95
CA SER A 44 6.05 -7.44 11.38
C SER A 44 7.03 -6.34 10.95
N ARG A 45 6.62 -5.45 10.04
CA ARG A 45 7.48 -4.39 9.51
C ARG A 45 7.81 -3.38 10.64
N PRO A 46 9.10 -3.05 10.85
CA PRO A 46 9.46 -2.04 11.84
C PRO A 46 8.81 -0.70 11.50
N VAL A 47 8.38 0.03 12.53
CA VAL A 47 7.81 1.37 12.37
C VAL A 47 8.85 2.24 11.68
N GLN A 48 8.52 2.65 10.45
CA GLN A 48 9.34 3.60 9.71
C GLN A 48 9.22 4.95 10.43
N PRO A 49 10.33 5.56 10.88
CA PRO A 49 10.26 6.90 11.45
C PRO A 49 9.67 7.84 10.41
N VAL A 50 8.63 8.59 10.80
CA VAL A 50 8.00 9.56 9.92
C VAL A 50 9.02 10.66 9.63
N ALA A 51 9.63 10.59 8.44
CA ALA A 51 10.56 11.59 7.96
C ALA A 51 9.81 12.56 7.05
N TRP A 52 9.60 13.78 7.51
CA TRP A 52 9.05 14.85 6.70
C TRP A 52 10.16 15.43 5.82
N PRO A 53 9.93 15.66 4.51
CA PRO A 53 10.90 16.36 3.68
C PRO A 53 11.19 17.75 4.30
N THR A 54 12.46 18.03 4.60
CA THR A 54 12.99 19.11 5.45
C THR A 54 12.81 20.54 4.90
N GLN A 55 11.81 20.79 4.06
CA GLN A 55 11.50 22.13 3.55
C GLN A 55 10.58 22.94 4.47
N TYR A 56 9.98 22.30 5.47
CA TYR A 56 9.09 22.95 6.45
C TYR A 56 9.71 22.92 7.84
N ALA A 57 9.50 23.99 8.60
CA ALA A 57 9.90 24.03 10.00
C ALA A 57 9.08 23.02 10.80
N ALA A 58 9.68 22.42 11.83
CA ALA A 58 9.00 21.45 12.68
C ALA A 58 7.74 22.04 13.35
N ASP A 59 7.77 23.33 13.65
CA ASP A 59 6.64 24.08 14.24
C ASP A 59 5.45 24.15 13.27
N ASP A 60 5.69 24.32 11.97
CA ASP A 60 4.63 24.35 10.94
C ASP A 60 3.96 22.99 10.81
N ILE A 61 4.75 21.93 10.85
CA ILE A 61 4.27 20.54 10.80
C ILE A 61 3.41 20.26 12.04
N GLN A 62 3.84 20.69 13.22
CA GLN A 62 3.07 20.53 14.46
C GLN A 62 1.76 21.33 14.43
N ALA A 63 1.76 22.52 13.86
CA ALA A 63 0.55 23.36 13.77
C ALA A 63 -0.53 22.74 12.87
N VAL A 64 -0.14 22.06 11.79
CA VAL A 64 -1.08 21.45 10.83
C VAL A 64 -1.50 20.03 11.25
N PHE A 65 -0.56 19.20 11.69
CA PHE A 65 -0.80 17.77 11.93
C PHE A 65 -0.93 17.40 13.41
N GLY A 66 -0.61 18.32 14.33
CA GLY A 66 -0.56 18.05 15.78
C GLY A 66 0.72 17.33 16.19
N ALA A 67 1.03 17.34 17.50
CA ALA A 67 2.13 16.55 18.04
C ALA A 67 1.74 15.07 17.95
N GLY A 68 2.33 14.35 17.00
CA GLY A 68 2.08 12.93 16.76
C GLY A 68 2.17 12.14 18.08
N LYS A 69 1.01 11.68 18.56
CA LYS A 69 0.89 10.69 19.62
C LYS A 69 0.62 9.33 18.99
#